data_AF-A0A3N5QSU2-F1
#
_entry.id   AF-A0A3N5QSU2-F1
#
_cell.length_a   1.000
_cell.length_b   1.000
_cell.length_c   1.000
_cell.angle_alpha   90.00
_cell.angle_beta   90.00
_cell.angle_gamma   90.00
#
_symmetry.space_group_name_H-M   'P 1'
#
loop_
_entity.id
_entity.type
_entity.pdbx_description
1 polymer ?
#
loop_
_entity_poly.entity_id
_entity_poly.type
_entity_poly.pdbx_seq_one_letter_code
_entity_poly.pdbx_strand_id
1 'polypeptide(L)'
;MLDSFFLTVNQWMTGGTVVAALGCFLWGMISVVFSPCHLASIPLIVAYVAGQNQILKPRQAAHYAVAFTAGLFITIALVGVVCALLGRMLGDIGNYWQIPVGLVLIWVALGMFGVEKCSLSGSLLQKLRVNGLSGALILGLAYG
;
A
#
# COMPACT_ATOMS: atom_id res chain seq x y z
N MET A 1 25.19 8.63 5.59
CA MET A 1 25.44 7.18 5.37
C MET A 1 24.28 6.57 4.58
N LEU A 2 23.02 6.77 4.97
CA LEU A 2 21.86 6.38 4.15
C LEU A 2 21.84 7.11 2.79
N ASP A 3 22.10 8.42 2.76
CA ASP A 3 22.04 9.21 1.52
C ASP A 3 22.91 8.65 0.39
N SER A 4 24.12 8.17 0.72
CA SER A 4 25.03 7.56 -0.24
C SER A 4 24.46 6.26 -0.83
N PHE A 5 23.80 5.43 -0.02
CA PHE A 5 23.16 4.19 -0.47
C PHE A 5 21.96 4.48 -1.38
N PHE A 6 21.14 5.47 -1.01
CA PHE A 6 20.01 5.94 -1.81
C PHE A 6 20.47 6.51 -3.17
N LEU A 7 21.58 7.25 -3.19
CA LEU A 7 22.16 7.80 -4.42
C LEU A 7 22.78 6.72 -5.32
N THR A 8 23.45 5.71 -4.77
CA THR A 8 23.99 4.59 -5.57
C THR A 8 22.88 3.75 -6.20
N VAL A 9 21.80 3.48 -5.47
CA VAL A 9 20.62 2.77 -6.02
C VAL A 9 19.94 3.61 -7.11
N ASN A 10 19.84 4.92 -6.94
CA ASN A 10 19.29 5.81 -7.96
C ASN A 10 20.16 5.87 -9.24
N GLN A 11 21.49 5.84 -9.09
CA GLN A 11 22.41 5.72 -10.23
C GLN A 11 22.27 4.38 -10.96
N TRP A 12 21.96 3.29 -10.24
CA TRP A 12 21.66 1.99 -10.87
C TRP A 12 20.35 2.00 -11.64
N MET A 13 19.35 2.77 -11.20
CA MET A 13 18.08 2.97 -11.92
C MET A 13 18.25 3.73 -13.25
N THR A 14 19.30 4.56 -13.37
CA THR A 14 19.58 5.36 -14.59
C THR A 14 20.64 4.73 -15.50
N GLY A 15 21.23 3.60 -15.11
CA GLY A 15 22.19 2.82 -15.91
C GLY A 15 21.55 1.88 -16.94
N GLY A 16 22.30 0.87 -17.41
CA GLY A 16 21.83 -0.10 -18.41
C GLY A 16 20.60 -0.90 -17.99
N THR A 17 19.81 -1.38 -18.96
CA THR A 17 18.47 -1.97 -18.78
C THR A 17 18.37 -3.06 -17.70
N VAL A 18 19.39 -3.93 -17.58
CA VAL A 18 19.40 -5.01 -16.57
C VAL A 18 19.70 -4.48 -15.16
N VAL A 19 20.58 -3.47 -15.06
CA VAL A 19 20.96 -2.85 -13.78
C VAL A 19 19.82 -1.95 -13.26
N ALA A 20 19.11 -1.29 -14.17
CA ALA A 20 17.92 -0.52 -13.85
C ALA A 20 16.78 -1.38 -13.29
N ALA A 21 16.56 -2.58 -13.85
CA ALA A 21 15.55 -3.50 -13.34
C ALA A 21 15.85 -3.97 -11.90
N LEU A 22 17.11 -4.30 -11.61
CA LEU A 22 17.53 -4.65 -10.24
C LEU A 22 17.44 -3.44 -9.30
N GLY A 23 17.85 -2.25 -9.74
CA GLY A 23 17.73 -1.01 -8.98
C GLY A 23 16.28 -0.70 -8.57
N CYS A 24 15.34 -0.78 -9.52
CA CYS A 24 13.91 -0.60 -9.26
C CYS A 24 13.35 -1.64 -8.29
N PHE A 25 13.78 -2.90 -8.40
CA PHE A 25 13.33 -3.97 -7.51
C PHE A 25 13.81 -3.76 -6.06
N LEU A 26 15.10 -3.44 -5.86
CA LEU A 26 15.63 -3.13 -4.54
C LEU A 26 15.00 -1.86 -3.95
N TRP A 27 14.79 -0.84 -4.77
CA TRP A 27 14.10 0.38 -4.35
C TRP A 27 12.67 0.10 -3.89
N GLY A 28 11.92 -0.71 -4.64
CA GLY A 28 10.58 -1.15 -4.25
C GLY A 28 10.56 -1.88 -2.91
N MET A 29 11.50 -2.80 -2.67
CA MET A 29 11.62 -3.50 -1.38
C MET A 29 11.89 -2.53 -0.22
N ILE A 30 12.80 -1.57 -0.41
CA ILE A 30 13.07 -0.53 0.59
C ILE A 30 11.81 0.30 0.88
N SER A 31 11.10 0.75 -0.15
CA SER A 31 9.89 1.55 0.02
C SER A 31 8.79 0.79 0.76
N VAL A 32 8.61 -0.49 0.46
CA VAL A 32 7.60 -1.32 1.14
C VAL A 32 7.92 -1.50 2.63
N VAL A 33 9.19 -1.72 2.98
CA VAL A 33 9.62 -1.92 4.38
C VAL A 33 9.52 -0.65 5.21
N PHE A 34 9.87 0.50 4.64
CA PHE A 34 9.85 1.78 5.36
C PHE A 34 8.47 2.47 5.35
N SER A 35 7.50 1.99 4.57
CA SER A 35 6.22 2.66 4.45
C SER A 35 5.23 2.22 5.54
N PRO A 36 4.76 3.13 6.41
CA PRO A 36 3.84 2.81 7.51
C PRO A 36 2.48 2.26 7.02
N CYS A 37 2.16 2.41 5.74
CA CYS A 37 0.97 1.79 5.16
C CYS A 37 1.09 0.25 5.12
N HIS A 38 2.24 -0.36 4.83
CA HIS A 38 2.27 -1.83 4.80
C HIS A 38 2.13 -2.44 6.20
N LEU A 39 2.58 -1.74 7.25
CA LEU A 39 2.38 -2.12 8.64
C LEU A 39 0.89 -2.12 9.06
N ALA A 40 0.08 -1.22 8.50
CA ALA A 40 -1.36 -1.17 8.79
C ALA A 40 -2.17 -2.29 8.09
N SER A 41 -1.63 -2.93 7.06
CA SER A 41 -2.31 -4.05 6.38
C SER A 41 -2.37 -5.33 7.23
N ILE A 42 -1.37 -5.55 8.10
CA ILE A 42 -1.27 -6.72 8.98
C ILE A 42 -2.42 -6.79 9.99
N PRO A 43 -2.72 -5.74 10.79
CA PRO A 43 -3.87 -5.77 11.68
C PRO A 43 -5.20 -5.85 10.92
N LEU A 44 -5.27 -5.31 9.69
CA LEU A 44 -6.48 -5.37 8.86
C LEU A 44 -6.79 -6.81 8.38
N ILE A 45 -5.78 -7.55 7.89
CA ILE A 45 -5.98 -8.95 7.50
C ILE A 45 -6.24 -9.83 8.73
N VAL A 46 -5.58 -9.56 9.86
CA VAL A 46 -5.82 -10.29 11.12
C VAL A 46 -7.23 -10.02 11.64
N ALA A 47 -7.71 -8.78 11.61
CA ALA A 47 -9.08 -8.42 11.99
C ALA A 47 -10.12 -9.05 11.05
N TYR A 48 -9.85 -9.08 9.75
CA TYR A 48 -10.71 -9.74 8.75
C TYR A 48 -10.82 -11.25 8.99
N VAL A 49 -9.69 -11.91 9.23
CA VAL A 49 -9.58 -13.33 9.55
C VAL A 49 -10.23 -13.65 10.90
N ALA A 50 -10.04 -12.80 11.91
CA ALA A 50 -10.66 -12.95 13.24
C ALA A 50 -12.18 -12.74 13.22
N GLY A 51 -12.70 -11.94 12.29
CA GLY A 51 -14.15 -11.74 12.08
C GLY A 51 -14.85 -12.91 11.37
N GLN A 52 -14.11 -13.91 10.89
CA GLN A 52 -14.68 -15.11 10.26
C GLN A 52 -15.03 -16.17 11.31
N ASN A 53 -16.30 -16.60 11.34
CA ASN A 53 -16.83 -17.60 12.27
C ASN A 53 -16.36 -19.05 11.98
N GLN A 54 -15.32 -19.25 11.16
CA GLN A 54 -14.79 -20.58 10.84
C GLN A 54 -13.32 -20.67 11.24
N ILE A 55 -12.96 -21.78 11.91
CA ILE A 55 -11.57 -22.11 12.24
C ILE A 55 -10.84 -22.39 10.92
N LEU A 56 -10.09 -21.40 10.45
CA LEU A 56 -9.36 -21.49 9.19
C LEU A 56 -8.25 -22.53 9.31
N LYS A 57 -8.26 -23.50 8.40
CA LYS A 57 -7.10 -24.39 8.21
C LYS A 57 -5.94 -23.54 7.67
N PRO A 58 -4.68 -23.82 8.04
CA PRO A 58 -3.51 -23.06 7.56
C PRO A 58 -3.43 -22.99 6.02
N ARG A 59 -3.95 -24.03 5.35
CA ARG A 59 -4.04 -24.10 3.89
C ARG A 59 -5.03 -23.08 3.29
N GLN A 60 -6.14 -22.78 3.97
CA GLN A 60 -7.08 -21.74 3.54
C GLN A 60 -6.52 -20.35 3.82
N ALA A 61 -5.85 -20.13 4.96
CA ALA A 61 -5.19 -18.86 5.27
C ALA A 61 -4.17 -18.45 4.19
N ALA A 62 -3.42 -19.42 3.64
CA ALA A 62 -2.53 -19.18 2.50
C ALA A 62 -3.28 -18.69 1.25
N HIS A 63 -4.45 -19.27 0.93
CA HIS A 63 -5.26 -18.80 -0.19
C HIS A 63 -5.78 -17.37 0.00
N TYR A 64 -6.19 -17.01 1.21
CA TYR A 64 -6.61 -15.64 1.53
C TYR A 64 -5.46 -14.63 1.42
N ALA A 65 -4.27 -14.98 1.92
CA ALA A 65 -3.08 -14.15 1.78
C ALA A 65 -2.71 -13.94 0.30
N VAL A 66 -2.70 -15.01 -0.49
CA VAL A 66 -2.43 -14.93 -1.95
C VAL A 66 -3.47 -14.06 -2.66
N ALA A 67 -4.76 -14.19 -2.33
CA ALA A 67 -5.81 -13.36 -2.92
C ALA A 67 -5.67 -11.88 -2.56
N PHE A 68 -5.36 -11.57 -1.29
CA PHE A 68 -5.12 -10.21 -0.83
C PHE A 68 -3.89 -9.59 -1.52
N THR A 69 -2.77 -10.30 -1.53
CA THR A 69 -1.53 -9.87 -2.17
C THR A 69 -1.71 -9.69 -3.67
N ALA A 70 -2.43 -10.60 -4.34
CA ALA A 70 -2.74 -10.46 -5.77
C ALA A 70 -3.55 -9.20 -6.06
N GLY A 71 -4.57 -8.89 -5.25
CA GLY A 71 -5.35 -7.65 -5.39
C GLY A 71 -4.48 -6.40 -5.26
N LEU A 72 -3.62 -6.36 -4.24
CA LEU A 72 -2.69 -5.26 -4.00
C LEU A 72 -1.65 -5.09 -5.13
N PHE A 73 -1.10 -6.19 -5.66
CA PHE A 73 -0.19 -6.12 -6.80
C PHE A 73 -0.88 -5.58 -8.05
N ILE A 74 -2.14 -5.98 -8.29
CA ILE A 74 -2.91 -5.50 -9.45
C ILE A 74 -3.14 -4.00 -9.36
N THR A 75 -3.54 -3.47 -8.19
CA THR A 75 -3.78 -2.03 -8.05
C THR A 75 -2.49 -1.22 -8.16
N ILE A 76 -1.40 -1.64 -7.51
CA ILE A 76 -0.11 -0.95 -7.62
C ILE A 76 0.39 -0.96 -9.07
N ALA A 77 0.27 -2.09 -9.78
CA ALA A 77 0.65 -2.16 -11.19
C ALA A 77 -0.20 -1.21 -12.05
N LEU A 78 -1.51 -1.15 -11.82
CA LEU A 78 -2.43 -0.28 -12.54
C LEU A 78 -2.13 1.19 -12.28
N VAL A 79 -1.94 1.58 -11.01
CA VAL A 79 -1.52 2.94 -10.63
C VAL A 79 -0.16 3.28 -11.24
N GLY A 80 0.79 2.34 -11.27
CA GLY A 80 2.09 2.52 -11.91
C GLY A 80 1.98 2.78 -13.42
N VAL A 81 1.13 2.02 -14.13
CA VAL A 81 0.84 2.24 -15.56
C VAL A 81 0.19 3.60 -15.79
N VAL A 82 -0.81 3.94 -14.98
CA VAL A 82 -1.49 5.24 -15.02
C VAL A 82 -0.48 6.37 -14.79
N CYS A 83 0.38 6.27 -13.77
CA CYS A 83 1.44 7.24 -13.48
C CYS A 83 2.50 7.32 -14.60
N ALA A 84 2.83 6.22 -15.27
CA ALA A 84 3.74 6.26 -16.42
C ALA A 84 3.13 7.01 -17.62
N LEU A 85 1.82 6.83 -17.85
CA LEU A 85 1.07 7.53 -18.90
C LEU A 85 0.85 9.02 -18.56
N LEU A 86 0.54 9.34 -17.30
CA LEU A 86 0.32 10.70 -16.80
C LEU A 86 1.59 11.41 -16.33
N GLY A 87 2.74 10.73 -16.29
CA GLY A 87 3.98 11.22 -15.68
C GLY A 87 4.55 12.49 -16.32
N ARG A 88 4.19 12.76 -17.58
CA ARG A 88 4.53 14.03 -18.22
C ARG A 88 3.68 15.21 -17.71
N MET A 89 2.52 14.96 -17.12
CA MET A 89 1.63 15.95 -16.50
C MET A 89 1.87 16.11 -15.00
N LEU A 90 2.26 15.05 -14.26
CA LEU A 90 2.54 15.14 -12.81
C LEU A 90 3.68 16.11 -12.45
N GLY A 91 4.64 16.33 -13.37
CA GLY A 91 5.72 17.30 -13.19
C GLY A 91 5.28 18.77 -13.26
N ASP A 92 4.11 19.07 -13.85
CA ASP A 92 3.55 20.42 -13.97
C ASP A 92 2.61 20.80 -12.80
N ILE A 93 2.27 19.84 -11.93
CA ILE A 93 1.50 20.11 -10.70
C ILE A 93 2.51 20.61 -9.64
N GLY A 94 2.73 21.91 -9.64
CA GLY A 94 3.71 22.59 -8.79
C GLY A 94 3.47 22.44 -7.27
N ASN A 95 4.45 22.95 -6.51
CA ASN A 95 4.62 22.96 -5.04
C ASN A 95 3.34 23.23 -4.20
N TYR A 96 2.30 23.82 -4.77
CA TYR A 96 0.99 24.04 -4.13
C TYR A 96 0.25 22.74 -3.76
N TRP A 97 0.42 21.65 -4.51
CA TRP A 97 -0.27 20.37 -4.23
C TRP A 97 0.30 19.60 -3.03
N GLN A 98 1.52 19.94 -2.61
CA GLN A 98 2.15 19.30 -1.44
C GLN A 98 1.49 19.71 -0.12
N ILE A 99 0.90 20.91 -0.05
CA ILE A 99 0.26 21.45 1.15
C ILE A 99 -0.97 20.62 1.56
N PRO A 100 -1.98 20.38 0.70
CA PRO A 100 -3.12 19.56 1.07
C PRO A 100 -2.73 18.10 1.33
N VAL A 101 -1.80 17.53 0.56
CA VAL A 101 -1.31 16.16 0.76
C VAL A 101 -0.61 16.01 2.11
N GLY A 102 0.25 16.96 2.48
CA GLY A 102 0.91 17.00 3.78
C GLY A 102 -0.09 17.10 4.95
N LEU A 103 -1.15 17.90 4.78
CA LEU A 103 -2.20 18.05 5.79
C LEU A 103 -3.00 16.75 6.00
N VAL A 104 -3.31 16.03 4.91
CA VAL A 104 -3.96 14.70 4.98
C VAL A 104 -3.05 13.67 5.64
N LEU A 105 -1.75 13.64 5.30
CA LEU A 105 -0.79 12.72 5.92
C LEU A 105 -0.63 12.97 7.42
N ILE A 106 -0.59 14.24 7.85
CA ILE A 106 -0.59 14.61 9.27
C ILE A 106 -1.87 14.12 9.94
N TRP A 107 -3.05 14.34 9.33
CA TRP A 107 -4.32 13.84 9.86
C TRP A 107 -4.32 12.32 10.07
N VAL A 108 -3.84 11.55 9.10
CA VAL A 108 -3.72 10.08 9.20
C VAL A 108 -2.71 9.68 10.27
N ALA A 109 -1.56 10.36 10.36
CA ALA A 109 -0.55 10.10 11.37
C ALA A 109 -1.09 10.34 12.80
N LEU A 110 -1.89 11.40 13.00
CA LEU A 110 -2.61 11.62 14.26
C LEU A 110 -3.61 10.49 14.58
N GLY A 111 -4.25 9.93 13.54
CA GLY A 111 -5.09 8.74 13.66
C GLY A 111 -4.31 7.51 14.13
N MET A 112 -3.11 7.27 13.60
CA MET A 112 -2.23 6.18 14.04
C MET A 112 -1.67 6.40 15.45
N PHE A 113 -1.46 7.66 15.86
CA PHE A 113 -1.06 8.05 17.22
C PHE A 113 -2.18 7.87 18.26
N GLY A 114 -3.37 7.42 17.85
CA GLY A 114 -4.45 7.11 18.77
C GLY A 114 -5.15 8.36 19.32
N VAL A 115 -5.15 9.49 18.59
CA VAL A 115 -5.99 10.64 18.95
C VAL A 115 -7.43 10.32 18.54
N GLU A 116 -8.16 9.67 19.46
CA GLU A 116 -9.45 8.97 19.26
C GLU A 116 -10.63 9.84 18.78
N LYS A 117 -10.43 11.12 18.48
CA LYS A 117 -11.50 12.07 18.11
C LYS A 117 -11.68 12.29 16.61
N CYS A 118 -10.81 11.74 15.76
CA CYS A 118 -10.90 11.87 14.30
C CYS A 118 -10.98 10.52 13.58
N SER A 119 -11.57 9.51 14.21
CA SER A 119 -12.01 8.32 13.49
C SER A 119 -13.24 8.69 12.66
N LEU A 120 -13.04 8.87 11.36
CA LEU A 120 -14.13 8.93 10.40
C LEU A 120 -14.94 7.64 10.59
N SER A 121 -16.15 7.80 11.13
CA SER A 121 -17.04 6.71 11.54
C SER A 121 -17.00 5.53 10.57
N GLY A 122 -16.30 4.46 10.97
CA GLY A 122 -16.16 3.20 10.22
C GLY A 122 -17.48 2.43 10.06
N SER A 123 -18.61 3.07 10.32
CA SER A 123 -19.97 2.54 10.26
C SER A 123 -20.36 2.02 8.86
N LEU A 124 -19.88 2.66 7.79
CA LEU A 124 -20.20 2.25 6.41
C LEU A 124 -19.46 0.97 5.99
N LEU A 125 -18.20 0.80 6.41
CA LEU A 125 -17.41 -0.40 6.12
C LEU A 125 -17.87 -1.61 6.93
N GLN A 126 -18.40 -1.39 8.14
CA GLN A 126 -18.95 -2.45 8.99
C GLN A 126 -20.25 -3.07 8.43
N LYS A 127 -20.93 -2.38 7.51
CA LYS A 127 -22.15 -2.86 6.84
C LYS A 127 -21.89 -3.72 5.60
N LEU A 128 -20.70 -3.65 5.00
CA LEU A 128 -20.31 -4.53 3.90
C LEU A 128 -19.82 -5.87 4.45
N ARG A 129 -20.73 -6.84 4.55
CA ARG A 129 -20.44 -8.20 5.00
C ARG A 129 -19.81 -9.03 3.88
N VAL A 130 -18.62 -8.64 3.42
CA VAL A 130 -17.85 -9.40 2.41
C VAL A 130 -17.12 -10.57 3.07
N ASN A 131 -17.76 -11.74 3.09
CA ASN A 131 -17.18 -12.97 3.62
C ASN A 131 -16.57 -13.82 2.50
N GLY A 132 -15.50 -14.56 2.83
CA GLY A 132 -14.89 -15.52 1.91
C GLY A 132 -13.81 -14.92 1.01
N LEU A 133 -13.31 -15.72 0.06
CA LEU A 133 -12.10 -15.42 -0.72
C LEU A 133 -12.21 -14.12 -1.54
N SER A 134 -13.42 -13.81 -2.00
CA SER A 134 -13.74 -12.56 -2.70
C SER A 134 -13.60 -11.33 -1.79
N GLY A 135 -13.89 -11.45 -0.50
CA GLY A 135 -13.72 -10.35 0.45
C GLY A 135 -12.26 -10.00 0.70
N ALA A 136 -11.37 -10.99 0.76
CA ALA A 136 -9.93 -10.74 0.85
C ALA A 136 -9.35 -10.07 -0.41
N LEU A 137 -9.84 -10.47 -1.60
CA LEU A 137 -9.45 -9.83 -2.86
C LEU A 137 -9.94 -8.37 -2.93
N ILE A 138 -11.20 -8.11 -2.56
CA ILE A 138 -11.78 -6.75 -2.54
C ILE A 138 -11.06 -5.87 -1.52
N LEU A 139 -10.73 -6.40 -0.34
CA LEU A 139 -9.94 -5.68 0.65
C LEU A 139 -8.53 -5.38 0.14
N GLY A 140 -7.89 -6.31 -0.59
CA GLY A 140 -6.60 -6.06 -1.25
C GLY A 140 -6.70 -4.96 -2.31
N LEU A 141 -7.74 -4.98 -3.13
CA LEU A 141 -8.04 -3.96 -4.15
C LEU A 141 -8.39 -2.59 -3.55
N ALA A 142 -9.05 -2.54 -2.40
CA ALA A 142 -9.38 -1.28 -1.73
C ALA A 142 -8.17 -0.70 -0.97
N TYR A 143 -7.23 -1.56 -0.58
CA TYR A 143 -6.07 -1.18 0.22
C TYR A 143 -4.88 -0.69 -0.62
N GLY A 144 -4.59 -1.33 -1.75
CA GLY A 144 -3.48 -0.94 -2.64
C GLY A 144 -3.88 0.18 -3.58
#